data_AF-A0A7L2DQL3-F1
#
_entry.id   AF-A0A7L2DQL3-F1
#
_cell.length_a   1.000
_cell.length_b   1.000
_cell.length_c   1.000
_cell.angle_alpha   90.00
_cell.angle_beta   90.00
_cell.angle_gamma   90.00
#
_symmetry.space_group_name_H-M   'P 1'
#
loop_
_entity.id
_entity.type
_entity.pdbx_description
1 polymer ?
#
loop_
_entity_poly.entity_id
_entity_poly.type
_entity_poly.pdbx_seq_one_letter_code
_entity_poly.pdbx_strand_id
1 'polypeptide(L)'
;DTASPVERGIFWSRELEEQVPPGFAAEEAAAWLSAARAARVASLERGGCGRSSNRLARLSDGSRACVRYGINPEQIQGEALSYHLAGVLGMQERLPPMALALVEARGRQWEPVREELRGSHWAEGAVVSLTRWVDNLTAVVAPAPWGSEAGAGRRLQPLSAGELVGLPPSQLVELVQWSDLILFDYLTANFDRLVSNLFSLQWDPRVMRRATSNLLRAPDGGLVFMDNEAGLVHGYRLLAMWDPYNEPLLRSVCVFREGTARRVAELHRRRSAAAELRRRYRAREPLWARLGFLSERQAELLQARVDFVHRHIAHCRAQ
;
A
#
# COMPACT_ATOMS: atom_id res chain seq x y z
N ASP A 1 -23.06 5.68 -28.38
CA ASP A 1 -21.59 5.65 -28.34
C ASP A 1 -21.09 5.55 -26.91
N THR A 2 -20.72 4.34 -26.48
CA THR A 2 -20.02 4.16 -25.21
C THR A 2 -18.56 4.52 -25.43
N ALA A 3 -18.05 5.53 -24.71
CA ALA A 3 -16.64 5.89 -24.73
C ALA A 3 -15.78 4.67 -24.40
N SER A 4 -14.63 4.53 -25.08
CA SER A 4 -13.69 3.43 -24.83
C SER A 4 -13.20 3.49 -23.38
N PRO A 5 -13.15 2.37 -22.64
CA PRO A 5 -12.62 2.34 -21.27
C PRO A 5 -11.11 2.61 -21.22
N VAL A 6 -10.43 2.55 -22.38
CA VAL A 6 -9.01 2.78 -22.52
C VAL A 6 -8.73 3.86 -23.56
N GLU A 7 -7.95 4.86 -23.17
CA GLU A 7 -7.41 5.91 -24.01
C GLU A 7 -5.99 5.57 -24.49
N ARG A 8 -5.71 5.85 -25.78
CA ARG A 8 -4.40 5.60 -26.41
C ARG A 8 -3.89 4.16 -26.22
N GLY A 9 -4.80 3.20 -26.04
CA GLY A 9 -4.51 1.76 -25.89
C GLY A 9 -3.85 1.35 -24.57
N ILE A 10 -3.55 2.29 -23.66
CA ILE A 10 -2.78 2.00 -22.43
C ILE A 10 -3.28 2.74 -21.19
N PHE A 11 -4.04 3.82 -21.32
CA PHE A 11 -4.49 4.59 -20.17
C PHE A 11 -5.95 4.32 -19.87
N TRP A 12 -6.32 4.16 -18.60
CA TRP A 12 -7.72 4.18 -18.21
C TRP A 12 -8.36 5.50 -18.66
N SER A 13 -9.61 5.45 -19.13
CA SER A 13 -10.30 6.68 -19.54
C SER A 13 -10.52 7.61 -18.35
N ARG A 14 -10.53 8.91 -18.62
CA ARG A 14 -10.73 9.90 -17.56
C ARG A 14 -12.06 9.71 -16.84
N GLU A 15 -13.12 9.34 -17.56
CA GLU A 15 -14.44 9.10 -16.98
C GLU A 15 -14.44 7.92 -16.01
N LEU A 16 -13.63 6.89 -16.25
CA LEU A 16 -13.46 5.77 -15.32
C LEU A 16 -12.62 6.18 -14.11
N GLU A 17 -11.54 6.94 -14.31
CA GLU A 17 -10.72 7.46 -13.21
C GLU A 17 -11.54 8.35 -12.27
N GLU A 18 -12.43 9.20 -12.80
CA GLU A 18 -13.33 10.07 -12.03
C GLU A 18 -14.41 9.30 -11.24
N GLN A 19 -14.72 8.06 -11.64
CA GLN A 19 -15.62 7.17 -10.90
C GLN A 19 -14.94 6.38 -9.79
N VAL A 20 -13.60 6.36 -9.75
CA VAL A 20 -12.89 5.68 -8.67
C VAL A 20 -13.16 6.43 -7.36
N PRO A 21 -13.57 5.73 -6.28
CA PRO A 21 -13.81 6.39 -5.00
C PRO A 21 -12.60 7.22 -4.55
N PRO A 22 -12.82 8.43 -3.99
CA PRO A 22 -11.74 9.39 -3.76
C PRO A 22 -10.77 8.98 -2.64
N GLY A 23 -11.15 8.04 -1.78
CA GLY A 23 -10.32 7.58 -0.67
C GLY A 23 -10.13 8.66 0.40
N PHE A 24 -8.94 8.71 1.01
CA PHE A 24 -8.64 9.67 2.07
C PHE A 24 -8.28 11.05 1.49
N ALA A 25 -9.16 12.03 1.70
CA ALA A 25 -8.91 13.41 1.31
C ALA A 25 -7.64 13.97 1.96
N ALA A 26 -6.85 14.74 1.20
CA ALA A 26 -5.54 15.23 1.65
C ALA A 26 -5.62 16.12 2.90
N GLU A 27 -6.63 16.98 2.99
CA GLU A 27 -6.84 17.88 4.12
C GLU A 27 -7.25 17.11 5.38
N GLU A 28 -8.19 16.17 5.26
CA GLU A 28 -8.58 15.30 6.37
C GLU A 28 -7.43 14.42 6.85
N ALA A 29 -6.63 13.88 5.92
CA ALA A 29 -5.44 13.12 6.24
C ALA A 29 -4.44 13.98 7.03
N ALA A 30 -4.18 15.21 6.60
CA ALA A 30 -3.28 16.13 7.29
C ALA A 30 -3.80 16.51 8.69
N ALA A 31 -5.10 16.82 8.81
CA ALA A 31 -5.75 17.10 10.08
C ALA A 31 -5.64 15.91 11.04
N TRP A 32 -5.93 14.71 10.55
CA TRP A 32 -5.80 13.48 11.35
C TRP A 32 -4.37 13.24 11.81
N LEU A 33 -3.36 13.42 10.94
CA LEU A 33 -1.96 13.26 11.31
C LEU A 33 -1.53 14.24 12.41
N SER A 34 -1.98 15.49 12.32
CA SER A 34 -1.73 16.50 13.36
C SER A 34 -2.37 16.12 14.68
N ALA A 35 -3.64 15.67 14.64
CA ALA A 35 -4.37 15.25 15.83
C ALA A 35 -3.74 13.99 16.47
N ALA A 36 -3.44 12.97 15.67
CA ALA A 36 -2.89 11.70 16.14
C ALA A 36 -1.53 11.86 16.86
N ARG A 37 -0.68 12.78 16.38
CA ARG A 37 0.61 13.09 17.02
C ARG A 37 0.48 13.86 18.33
N ALA A 38 -0.57 14.67 18.48
CA ALA A 38 -0.78 15.52 19.65
C ALA A 38 -1.66 14.85 20.73
N ALA A 39 -2.50 13.91 20.33
CA ALA A 39 -3.47 13.28 21.20
C ALA A 39 -2.81 12.36 22.25
N ARG A 40 -3.43 12.31 23.42
CA ARG A 40 -3.14 11.27 24.42
C ARG A 40 -3.84 9.99 24.00
N VAL A 41 -3.26 8.84 24.31
CA VAL A 41 -3.92 7.54 24.16
C VAL A 41 -4.77 7.31 25.40
N ALA A 42 -6.08 7.19 25.21
CA ALA A 42 -7.07 7.00 26.27
C ALA A 42 -7.30 5.52 26.61
N SER A 43 -7.22 4.62 25.61
CA SER A 43 -7.21 3.17 25.80
C SER A 43 -6.28 2.49 24.79
N LEU A 44 -5.72 1.35 25.18
CA LEU A 44 -4.83 0.54 24.34
C LEU A 44 -5.25 -0.94 24.41
N GLU A 45 -6.11 -1.34 23.49
CA GLU A 45 -6.80 -2.63 23.51
C GLU A 45 -6.09 -3.70 22.68
N ARG A 46 -6.20 -4.97 23.09
CA ARG A 46 -5.69 -6.10 22.31
C ARG A 46 -6.67 -6.45 21.19
N GLY A 47 -6.14 -6.83 20.03
CA GLY A 47 -6.95 -7.24 18.87
C GLY A 47 -7.35 -6.08 17.96
N GLY A 48 -8.10 -6.39 16.90
CA GLY A 48 -8.58 -5.42 15.90
C GLY A 48 -7.54 -5.00 14.86
N CYS A 49 -6.25 -5.03 15.18
CA CYS A 49 -5.17 -4.52 14.32
C CYS A 49 -4.23 -5.61 13.79
N GLY A 50 -4.79 -6.78 13.47
CA GLY A 50 -4.03 -7.92 12.93
C GLY A 50 -3.28 -8.68 14.04
N ARG A 51 -1.96 -8.52 14.09
CA ARG A 51 -1.08 -9.31 14.98
C ARG A 51 -1.37 -9.08 16.47
N SER A 52 -1.08 -10.09 17.29
CA SER A 52 -1.26 -10.03 18.75
C SER A 52 -0.35 -9.00 19.44
N SER A 53 0.76 -8.61 18.80
CA SER A 53 1.63 -7.53 19.27
C SER A 53 1.06 -6.15 19.00
N ASN A 54 0.13 -5.99 18.05
CA ASN A 54 -0.49 -4.71 17.71
C ASN A 54 -1.61 -4.38 18.70
N ARG A 55 -1.99 -3.10 18.75
CA ARG A 55 -3.05 -2.62 19.64
C ARG A 55 -4.01 -1.70 18.91
N LEU A 56 -5.26 -1.71 19.33
CA LEU A 56 -6.23 -0.69 18.96
C LEU A 56 -6.14 0.44 20.00
N ALA A 57 -5.71 1.62 19.57
CA ALA A 57 -5.72 2.81 20.40
C ALA A 57 -7.01 3.60 20.20
N ARG A 58 -7.60 4.07 21.31
CA ARG A 58 -8.53 5.19 21.31
C ARG A 58 -7.78 6.44 21.73
N LEU A 59 -7.83 7.47 20.90
CA LEU A 59 -7.19 8.75 21.17
C LEU A 59 -8.12 9.65 22.00
N SER A 60 -7.54 10.67 22.65
CA SER A 60 -8.28 11.60 23.52
C SER A 60 -9.32 12.44 22.78
N ASP A 61 -9.23 12.55 21.46
CA ASP A 61 -10.23 13.18 20.59
C ASP A 61 -11.37 12.21 20.19
N GLY A 62 -11.37 10.99 20.70
CA GLY A 62 -12.34 9.94 20.42
C GLY A 62 -12.03 9.11 19.17
N SER A 63 -11.08 9.54 18.34
CA SER A 63 -10.67 8.80 17.14
C SER A 63 -9.94 7.50 17.50
N ARG A 64 -9.87 6.57 16.53
CA ARG A 64 -9.22 5.27 16.71
C ARG A 64 -8.03 5.13 15.76
N ALA A 65 -6.99 4.45 16.22
CA ALA A 65 -5.82 4.13 15.44
C ALA A 65 -5.36 2.69 15.70
N CYS A 66 -4.95 2.01 14.64
CA CYS A 66 -4.15 0.82 14.80
C CYS A 66 -2.70 1.19 15.11
N VAL A 67 -2.23 0.75 16.27
CA VAL A 67 -0.85 0.91 16.69
C VAL A 67 -0.09 -0.37 16.37
N ARG A 68 0.86 -0.28 15.46
CA ARG A 68 1.68 -1.43 15.04
C ARG A 68 3.06 -1.31 15.65
N TYR A 69 3.46 -2.36 16.35
CA TYR A 69 4.79 -2.48 16.93
C TYR A 69 5.80 -3.12 15.97
N GLY A 70 5.29 -3.85 14.98
CA GLY A 70 6.11 -4.62 14.05
C GLY A 70 6.73 -5.84 14.73
N ILE A 71 7.28 -6.75 13.92
CA ILE A 71 8.19 -7.80 14.42
C ILE A 71 9.59 -7.20 14.61
N ASN A 72 9.95 -6.24 13.76
CA ASN A 72 11.20 -5.50 13.81
C ASN A 72 11.02 -4.06 13.30
N PRO A 73 11.97 -3.15 13.58
CA PRO A 73 11.88 -1.76 13.14
C PRO A 73 11.83 -1.58 11.62
N GLU A 74 12.36 -2.54 10.84
CA GLU A 74 12.34 -2.47 9.37
C GLU A 74 10.92 -2.55 8.80
N GLN A 75 10.01 -3.28 9.47
CA GLN A 75 8.61 -3.36 9.07
C GLN A 75 7.88 -2.04 9.27
N ILE A 76 8.08 -1.37 10.42
CA ILE A 76 7.52 -0.04 10.67
C ILE A 76 8.13 1.00 9.71
N GLN A 77 9.42 0.89 9.41
CA GLN A 77 10.07 1.70 8.40
C GLN A 77 9.48 1.46 6.99
N GLY A 78 9.21 0.19 6.65
CA GLY A 78 8.55 -0.21 5.42
C GLY A 78 7.15 0.40 5.27
N GLU A 79 6.35 0.37 6.33
CA GLU A 79 5.01 0.99 6.35
C GLU A 79 5.09 2.51 6.12
N ALA A 80 5.95 3.21 6.87
CA ALA A 80 6.11 4.65 6.76
C ALA A 80 6.61 5.08 5.37
N LEU A 81 7.64 4.41 4.85
CA LEU A 81 8.17 4.70 3.52
C LEU A 81 7.16 4.37 2.41
N SER A 82 6.38 3.30 2.57
CA SER A 82 5.31 2.95 1.62
C SER A 82 4.22 4.03 1.57
N TYR A 83 3.80 4.54 2.72
CA TYR A 83 2.87 5.67 2.81
C TYR A 83 3.37 6.91 2.05
N HIS A 84 4.65 7.24 2.21
CA HIS A 84 5.24 8.38 1.50
C HIS A 84 5.48 8.10 0.02
N LEU A 85 5.83 6.87 -0.37
CA LEU A 85 5.99 6.49 -1.78
C LEU A 85 4.66 6.59 -2.53
N ALA A 86 3.55 6.15 -1.92
CA ALA A 86 2.22 6.31 -2.50
C ALA A 86 1.93 7.79 -2.81
N GLY A 87 2.36 8.70 -1.95
CA GLY A 87 2.25 10.13 -2.21
C GLY A 87 3.16 10.67 -3.33
N VAL A 88 4.34 10.09 -3.53
CA VAL A 88 5.19 10.41 -4.70
C VAL A 88 4.49 9.96 -6.00
N LEU A 89 3.85 8.80 -5.96
CA LEU A 89 3.13 8.18 -7.08
C LEU A 89 1.72 8.75 -7.32
N GLY A 90 1.20 9.60 -6.43
CA GLY A 90 -0.16 10.16 -6.56
C GLY A 90 -1.26 9.14 -6.27
N MET A 91 -1.08 8.38 -5.20
CA MET A 91 -1.95 7.28 -4.76
C MET A 91 -2.11 7.26 -3.23
N GLN A 92 -1.72 8.35 -2.54
CA GLN A 92 -1.71 8.39 -1.07
C GLN A 92 -3.11 8.23 -0.47
N GLU A 93 -4.12 8.68 -1.21
CA GLU A 93 -5.53 8.55 -0.87
C GLU A 93 -6.01 7.10 -0.76
N ARG A 94 -5.24 6.12 -1.26
CA ARG A 94 -5.51 4.68 -1.12
C ARG A 94 -5.02 4.10 0.21
N LEU A 95 -4.15 4.82 0.93
CA LEU A 95 -3.56 4.36 2.19
C LEU A 95 -4.15 5.17 3.35
N PRO A 96 -4.58 4.51 4.45
CA PRO A 96 -5.00 5.26 5.62
C PRO A 96 -3.87 6.16 6.11
N PRO A 97 -4.17 7.38 6.58
CA PRO A 97 -3.19 8.26 7.19
C PRO A 97 -2.42 7.53 8.30
N MET A 98 -1.10 7.64 8.29
CA MET A 98 -0.26 7.07 9.34
C MET A 98 0.78 8.06 9.86
N ALA A 99 0.97 8.10 11.18
CA ALA A 99 2.03 8.85 11.86
C ALA A 99 2.91 7.92 12.71
N LEU A 100 4.20 8.21 12.83
CA LEU A 100 5.04 7.50 13.78
C LEU A 100 4.87 8.08 15.19
N ALA A 101 5.02 7.23 16.20
CA ALA A 101 5.14 7.63 17.60
C ALA A 101 6.26 6.88 18.30
N LEU A 102 6.81 7.51 19.32
CA LEU A 102 7.81 6.92 20.20
C LEU A 102 7.11 6.36 21.44
N VAL A 103 7.38 5.10 21.78
CA VAL A 103 6.86 4.45 22.98
C VAL A 103 7.58 4.99 24.20
N GLU A 104 6.94 5.89 24.93
CA GLU A 104 7.49 6.48 26.15
C GLU A 104 6.44 6.38 27.26
N ALA A 105 6.59 5.43 28.19
CA ALA A 105 5.57 5.16 29.20
C ALA A 105 5.28 6.37 30.13
N ARG A 106 6.27 7.25 30.30
CA ARG A 106 6.14 8.51 31.05
C ARG A 106 5.90 9.73 30.15
N GLY A 107 5.86 9.52 28.83
CA GLY A 107 5.57 10.56 27.85
C GLY A 107 4.09 10.94 27.88
N ARG A 108 3.78 12.21 27.59
CA ARG A 108 2.42 12.77 27.63
C ARG A 108 1.40 11.92 26.85
N GLN A 109 1.81 11.36 25.72
CA GLN A 109 0.94 10.57 24.85
C GLN A 109 0.51 9.25 25.47
N TRP A 110 1.41 8.53 26.16
CA TRP A 110 1.17 7.16 26.64
C TRP A 110 0.90 7.04 28.14
N GLU A 111 1.19 8.09 28.90
CA GLU A 111 1.01 8.11 30.37
C GLU A 111 -0.35 7.57 30.87
N PRO A 112 -1.50 7.87 30.22
CA PRO A 112 -2.79 7.33 30.66
C PRO A 112 -2.91 5.80 30.56
N VAL A 113 -2.16 5.18 29.63
CA VAL A 113 -2.21 3.76 29.30
C VAL A 113 -0.92 3.02 29.67
N ARG A 114 -0.17 3.54 30.65
CA ARG A 114 1.14 3.00 31.05
C ARG A 114 1.09 1.54 31.51
N GLU A 115 -0.04 1.10 32.08
CA GLU A 115 -0.22 -0.25 32.59
C GLU A 115 -0.48 -1.23 31.43
N GLU A 116 -1.31 -0.84 30.47
CA GLU A 116 -1.56 -1.56 29.23
C GLU A 116 -0.29 -1.65 28.39
N LEU A 117 0.49 -0.57 28.35
CA LEU A 117 1.78 -0.53 27.69
C LEU A 117 2.77 -1.48 28.35
N ARG A 118 2.85 -1.51 29.69
CA ARG A 118 3.68 -2.51 30.41
C ARG A 118 3.25 -3.94 30.08
N GLY A 119 1.94 -4.19 30.04
CA GLY A 119 1.36 -5.47 29.64
C GLY A 119 1.48 -5.80 28.15
N SER A 120 1.98 -4.88 27.32
CA SER A 120 2.22 -5.11 25.90
C SER A 120 3.59 -5.72 25.59
N HIS A 121 4.54 -5.60 26.53
CA HIS A 121 5.95 -5.95 26.35
C HIS A 121 6.66 -5.18 25.23
N TRP A 122 6.11 -4.03 24.82
CA TRP A 122 6.80 -3.11 23.91
C TRP A 122 7.98 -2.46 24.63
N ALA A 123 9.11 -2.32 23.93
CA ALA A 123 10.29 -1.69 24.48
C ALA A 123 10.11 -0.17 24.61
N GLU A 124 10.57 0.40 25.73
CA GLU A 124 10.69 1.85 25.89
C GLU A 124 11.63 2.41 24.80
N GLY A 125 11.24 3.50 24.16
CA GLY A 125 11.95 4.11 23.06
C GLY A 125 11.76 3.41 21.70
N ALA A 126 10.93 2.36 21.61
CA ALA A 126 10.57 1.78 20.32
C ALA A 126 9.72 2.76 19.49
N VAL A 127 9.87 2.70 18.17
CA VAL A 127 9.01 3.45 17.25
C VAL A 127 7.88 2.55 16.77
N VAL A 128 6.65 3.05 16.88
CA VAL A 128 5.42 2.40 16.40
C VAL A 128 4.76 3.25 15.33
N SER A 129 3.97 2.64 14.45
CA SER A 129 3.07 3.38 13.56
C SER A 129 1.67 3.48 14.17
N LEU A 130 1.06 4.65 14.07
CA LEU A 130 -0.36 4.89 14.31
C LEU A 130 -1.01 5.06 12.95
N THR A 131 -1.84 4.10 12.55
CA THR A 131 -2.56 4.11 11.27
C THR A 131 -4.05 4.32 11.56
N ARG A 132 -4.68 5.30 10.90
CA ARG A 132 -6.11 5.62 11.12
C ARG A 132 -6.98 4.38 11.02
N TRP A 133 -7.83 4.16 12.03
CA TRP A 133 -8.84 3.11 11.98
C TRP A 133 -9.90 3.45 10.92
N VAL A 134 -10.32 2.45 10.16
CA VAL A 134 -11.31 2.57 9.10
C VAL A 134 -12.43 1.58 9.39
N ASP A 135 -13.64 2.08 9.52
CA ASP A 135 -14.81 1.26 9.84
C ASP A 135 -15.39 0.58 8.62
N ASN A 136 -16.14 -0.51 8.86
CA ASN A 136 -16.95 -1.20 7.86
C ASN A 136 -16.17 -1.67 6.63
N LEU A 137 -14.89 -2.00 6.83
CA LEU A 137 -14.05 -2.60 5.82
C LEU A 137 -14.46 -4.05 5.54
N THR A 138 -14.50 -4.42 4.27
CA THR A 138 -14.86 -5.77 3.81
C THR A 138 -13.70 -6.43 3.08
N ALA A 139 -13.67 -7.77 3.09
CA ALA A 139 -12.65 -8.54 2.41
C ALA A 139 -12.76 -8.42 0.88
N VAL A 140 -11.62 -8.47 0.19
CA VAL A 140 -11.54 -8.34 -1.28
C VAL A 140 -10.91 -9.57 -1.90
N VAL A 141 -11.56 -10.16 -2.89
CA VAL A 141 -11.02 -11.28 -3.68
C VAL A 141 -10.42 -10.72 -4.97
N ALA A 142 -9.33 -11.33 -5.45
CA ALA A 142 -8.71 -10.93 -6.72
C ALA A 142 -9.71 -11.08 -7.90
N PRO A 143 -9.86 -10.06 -8.76
CA PRO A 143 -10.78 -10.11 -9.89
C PRO A 143 -10.26 -11.09 -10.95
N ALA A 144 -11.13 -11.47 -11.89
CA ALA A 144 -10.88 -12.57 -12.84
C ALA A 144 -9.49 -12.57 -13.52
N PRO A 145 -8.94 -11.43 -14.03
CA PRO A 145 -7.63 -11.40 -14.68
C PRO A 145 -6.48 -11.89 -13.79
N TRP A 146 -6.57 -11.67 -12.49
CA TRP A 146 -5.52 -12.04 -11.53
C TRP A 146 -5.94 -13.12 -10.54
N GLY A 147 -7.23 -13.46 -10.47
CA GLY A 147 -7.80 -14.46 -9.58
C GLY A 147 -8.03 -15.80 -10.27
N SER A 148 -9.05 -15.88 -11.14
CA SER A 148 -9.46 -17.14 -11.78
C SER A 148 -8.41 -17.70 -12.73
N GLU A 149 -7.71 -16.83 -13.48
CA GLU A 149 -6.69 -17.29 -14.43
C GLU A 149 -5.48 -17.89 -13.72
N ALA A 150 -4.97 -17.18 -12.69
CA ALA A 150 -3.90 -17.69 -11.84
C ALA A 150 -4.33 -18.97 -11.10
N GLY A 151 -5.54 -18.99 -10.55
CA GLY A 151 -6.10 -20.15 -9.83
C GLY A 151 -6.29 -21.40 -10.69
N ALA A 152 -6.45 -21.24 -12.01
CA ALA A 152 -6.52 -22.34 -12.96
C ALA A 152 -5.14 -22.87 -13.39
N GLY A 153 -4.05 -22.38 -12.79
CA GLY A 153 -2.68 -22.72 -13.19
C GLY A 153 -2.29 -22.16 -14.55
N ARG A 154 -3.07 -21.21 -15.10
CA ARG A 154 -2.74 -20.54 -16.35
C ARG A 154 -1.69 -19.46 -16.07
N ARG A 155 -0.79 -19.25 -17.03
CA ARG A 155 0.14 -18.12 -16.99
C ARG A 155 -0.69 -16.83 -17.01
N LEU A 156 -0.43 -15.93 -16.07
CA LEU A 156 -1.01 -14.58 -16.05
C LEU A 156 -0.80 -13.91 -17.42
N GLN A 157 -1.89 -13.45 -18.02
CA GLN A 157 -1.85 -12.74 -19.30
C GLN A 157 -1.90 -11.22 -19.07
N PRO A 158 -1.27 -10.42 -19.94
CA PRO A 158 -1.45 -8.97 -19.93
C PRO A 158 -2.92 -8.61 -20.17
N LEU A 159 -3.51 -7.85 -19.25
CA LEU A 159 -4.83 -7.25 -19.42
C LEU A 159 -4.80 -6.31 -20.63
N SER A 160 -5.43 -6.72 -21.73
CA SER A 160 -5.46 -5.96 -22.98
C SER A 160 -6.68 -5.05 -23.07
N ALA A 161 -6.56 -3.94 -23.81
CA ALA A 161 -7.67 -3.00 -23.98
C ALA A 161 -8.92 -3.64 -24.61
N GLY A 162 -8.74 -4.64 -25.47
CA GLY A 162 -9.84 -5.35 -26.12
C GLY A 162 -10.67 -6.19 -25.16
N GLU A 163 -10.05 -6.80 -24.14
CA GLU A 163 -10.75 -7.62 -23.13
C GLU A 163 -11.60 -6.79 -22.15
N LEU A 164 -11.40 -5.47 -22.13
CA LEU A 164 -12.14 -4.54 -21.30
C LEU A 164 -13.46 -4.10 -21.95
N VAL A 165 -13.61 -4.31 -23.26
CA VAL A 165 -14.82 -3.93 -24.00
C VAL A 165 -16.00 -4.79 -23.53
N GLY A 166 -17.07 -4.13 -23.11
CA GLY A 166 -18.30 -4.79 -22.66
C GLY A 166 -18.32 -5.19 -21.18
N LEU A 167 -17.22 -4.97 -20.43
CA LEU A 167 -17.26 -5.12 -18.98
C LEU A 167 -18.15 -4.03 -18.35
N PRO A 168 -18.89 -4.35 -17.27
CA PRO A 168 -19.70 -3.35 -16.58
C PRO A 168 -18.83 -2.29 -15.90
N PRO A 169 -19.29 -1.03 -15.80
CA PRO A 169 -18.52 0.07 -15.22
C PRO A 169 -17.94 -0.23 -13.83
N SER A 170 -18.68 -0.93 -12.96
CA SER A 170 -18.22 -1.28 -11.61
C SER A 170 -17.00 -2.22 -11.62
N GLN A 171 -16.93 -3.15 -12.59
CA GLN A 171 -15.76 -4.01 -12.76
C GLN A 171 -14.57 -3.23 -13.32
N LEU A 172 -14.82 -2.32 -14.26
CA LEU A 172 -13.76 -1.45 -14.80
C LEU A 172 -13.15 -0.56 -13.70
N VAL A 173 -13.98 0.07 -12.87
CA VAL A 173 -13.55 0.87 -11.70
C VAL A 173 -12.76 0.03 -10.69
N GLU A 174 -13.12 -1.23 -10.51
CA GLU A 174 -12.32 -2.16 -9.70
C GLU A 174 -10.95 -2.44 -10.33
N LEU A 175 -10.89 -2.73 -11.64
CA LEU A 175 -9.63 -3.00 -12.35
C LEU A 175 -8.68 -1.80 -12.35
N VAL A 176 -9.19 -0.56 -12.40
CA VAL A 176 -8.38 0.65 -12.22
C VAL A 176 -7.62 0.59 -10.90
N GLN A 177 -8.32 0.32 -9.80
CA GLN A 177 -7.74 0.30 -8.45
C GLN A 177 -6.76 -0.87 -8.26
N TRP A 178 -7.01 -2.01 -8.89
CA TRP A 178 -6.10 -3.15 -8.86
C TRP A 178 -4.83 -2.91 -9.69
N SER A 179 -4.93 -2.26 -10.85
CA SER A 179 -3.75 -1.90 -11.66
C SER A 179 -2.78 -1.00 -10.88
N ASP A 180 -3.34 -0.07 -10.11
CA ASP A 180 -2.62 0.78 -9.18
C ASP A 180 -1.94 -0.01 -8.05
N LEU A 181 -2.70 -0.91 -7.41
CA LEU A 181 -2.20 -1.75 -6.32
C LEU A 181 -1.03 -2.61 -6.79
N ILE A 182 -1.17 -3.29 -7.93
CA ILE A 182 -0.14 -4.18 -8.47
C ILE A 182 1.15 -3.41 -8.79
N LEU A 183 1.03 -2.22 -9.40
CA LEU A 183 2.19 -1.36 -9.65
C LEU A 183 2.85 -0.92 -8.34
N PHE A 184 2.05 -0.52 -7.34
CA PHE A 184 2.55 -0.09 -6.04
C PHE A 184 3.24 -1.22 -5.26
N ASP A 185 2.63 -2.40 -5.23
CA ASP A 185 3.18 -3.61 -4.60
C ASP A 185 4.46 -4.05 -5.31
N TYR A 186 4.52 -3.96 -6.64
CA TYR A 186 5.76 -4.21 -7.37
C TYR A 186 6.84 -3.24 -6.91
N LEU A 187 6.61 -1.92 -6.94
CA LEU A 187 7.65 -0.94 -6.57
C LEU A 187 8.14 -1.12 -5.12
N THR A 188 7.22 -1.43 -4.20
CA THR A 188 7.55 -1.70 -2.79
C THR A 188 8.06 -3.13 -2.56
N ALA A 189 7.93 -4.04 -3.52
CA ALA A 189 8.07 -5.48 -3.30
C ALA A 189 7.21 -6.00 -2.14
N ASN A 190 6.02 -5.44 -1.94
CA ASN A 190 5.10 -5.92 -0.93
C ASN A 190 4.60 -7.31 -1.34
N PHE A 191 4.87 -8.29 -0.49
CA PHE A 191 4.52 -9.68 -0.74
C PHE A 191 3.29 -10.15 0.05
N ASP A 192 2.83 -9.40 1.05
CA ASP A 192 1.74 -9.81 1.96
C ASP A 192 0.37 -9.33 1.48
N ARG A 193 0.10 -9.57 0.19
CA ARG A 193 -1.18 -9.28 -0.50
C ARG A 193 -1.46 -10.34 -1.56
N LEU A 194 -1.50 -9.96 -2.85
CA LEU A 194 -1.79 -10.90 -3.93
C LEU A 194 -0.63 -11.85 -4.21
N VAL A 195 0.60 -11.39 -4.01
CA VAL A 195 1.82 -12.18 -4.20
C VAL A 195 1.87 -13.40 -3.26
N SER A 196 1.48 -13.24 -2.00
CA SER A 196 1.40 -14.38 -1.07
C SER A 196 0.35 -15.39 -1.50
N ASN A 197 -0.80 -14.95 -2.03
CA ASN A 197 -1.79 -15.86 -2.62
C ASN A 197 -1.21 -16.62 -3.82
N LEU A 198 -0.50 -15.94 -4.74
CA LEU A 198 0.14 -16.58 -5.88
C LEU A 198 1.21 -17.60 -5.46
N PHE A 199 2.01 -17.27 -4.44
CA PHE A 199 2.98 -18.20 -3.86
C PHE A 199 2.27 -19.42 -3.24
N SER A 200 1.15 -19.21 -2.56
CA SER A 200 0.40 -20.28 -1.89
C SER A 200 -0.32 -21.24 -2.84
N LEU A 201 -0.45 -20.92 -4.13
CA LEU A 201 -1.04 -21.81 -5.14
C LEU A 201 -0.36 -23.19 -5.22
N GLN A 202 0.93 -23.26 -4.88
CA GLN A 202 1.68 -24.51 -4.88
C GLN A 202 1.17 -25.53 -3.82
N TRP A 203 0.45 -25.05 -2.79
CA TRP A 203 -0.15 -25.91 -1.76
C TRP A 203 -1.67 -25.89 -1.77
N ASP A 204 -2.29 -24.80 -2.20
CA ASP A 204 -3.74 -24.64 -2.19
C ASP A 204 -4.27 -23.99 -3.48
N PRO A 205 -4.86 -24.75 -4.42
CA PRO A 205 -5.38 -24.21 -5.67
C PRO A 205 -6.60 -23.28 -5.48
N ARG A 206 -7.16 -23.21 -4.26
CA ARG A 206 -8.33 -22.40 -3.94
C ARG A 206 -7.95 -21.03 -3.36
N VAL A 207 -6.66 -20.78 -3.08
CA VAL A 207 -6.21 -19.56 -2.39
C VAL A 207 -6.59 -18.29 -3.13
N MET A 208 -6.62 -18.32 -4.47
CA MET A 208 -7.01 -17.17 -5.29
C MET A 208 -8.49 -16.80 -5.21
N ARG A 209 -9.32 -17.69 -4.63
CA ARG A 209 -10.75 -17.42 -4.33
C ARG A 209 -10.96 -16.89 -2.92
N ARG A 210 -9.90 -16.75 -2.12
CA ARG A 210 -9.96 -16.19 -0.77
C ARG A 210 -9.71 -14.69 -0.80
N ALA A 211 -9.99 -14.06 0.33
CA ALA A 211 -9.64 -12.68 0.57
C ALA A 211 -8.13 -12.46 0.36
N THR A 212 -7.79 -11.36 -0.30
CA THR A 212 -6.43 -10.89 -0.48
C THR A 212 -5.97 -10.28 0.84
N SER A 213 -4.86 -10.79 1.38
CA SER A 213 -4.29 -10.28 2.63
C SER A 213 -4.11 -8.77 2.57
N ASN A 214 -4.41 -8.07 3.67
CA ASN A 214 -4.15 -6.65 3.86
C ASN A 214 -4.79 -5.69 2.82
N LEU A 215 -5.66 -6.18 1.95
CA LEU A 215 -6.44 -5.39 1.00
C LEU A 215 -7.91 -5.46 1.40
N LEU A 216 -8.50 -4.30 1.69
CA LEU A 216 -9.88 -4.21 2.14
C LEU A 216 -10.66 -3.23 1.28
N ARG A 217 -11.98 -3.40 1.24
CA ARG A 217 -12.90 -2.52 0.52
C ARG A 217 -13.71 -1.68 1.50
N ALA A 218 -13.66 -0.37 1.30
CA ALA A 218 -14.49 0.59 1.99
C ALA A 218 -15.95 0.56 1.47
N PRO A 219 -16.93 1.06 2.24
CA PRO A 219 -18.34 1.03 1.84
C PRO A 219 -18.66 1.74 0.52
N ASP A 220 -17.84 2.72 0.13
CA ASP A 220 -17.93 3.44 -1.15
C ASP A 220 -17.36 2.63 -2.33
N GLY A 221 -16.87 1.42 -2.10
CA GLY A 221 -16.26 0.54 -3.10
C GLY A 221 -14.74 0.73 -3.25
N GLY A 222 -14.14 1.69 -2.53
CA GLY A 222 -12.72 2.02 -2.62
C GLY A 222 -11.83 0.94 -2.02
N LEU A 223 -10.76 0.57 -2.73
CA LEU A 223 -9.72 -0.31 -2.21
C LEU A 223 -8.80 0.47 -1.26
N VAL A 224 -8.59 -0.10 -0.07
CA VAL A 224 -7.77 0.45 1.01
C VAL A 224 -6.55 -0.43 1.22
N PHE A 225 -5.38 0.18 1.06
CA PHE A 225 -4.09 -0.51 1.12
C PHE A 225 -3.60 -0.52 2.56
N MET A 226 -4.06 -1.49 3.34
CA MET A 226 -3.69 -1.66 4.75
C MET A 226 -2.34 -2.37 4.91
N ASP A 227 -1.67 -2.22 6.05
CA ASP A 227 -0.55 -3.08 6.44
C ASP A 227 0.58 -3.16 5.38
N ASN A 228 1.27 -2.05 5.15
CA ASN A 228 2.36 -2.01 4.18
C ASN A 228 3.72 -2.35 4.84
N GLU A 229 3.70 -3.06 5.98
CA GLU A 229 4.89 -3.48 6.73
C GLU A 229 5.77 -4.47 5.95
N ALA A 230 5.18 -5.22 5.02
CA ALA A 230 5.89 -6.15 4.14
C ALA A 230 6.53 -5.47 2.91
N GLY A 231 6.37 -4.15 2.76
CA GLY A 231 6.95 -3.35 1.68
C GLY A 231 8.33 -2.79 1.98
N LEU A 232 8.99 -2.30 0.93
CA LEU A 232 10.29 -1.65 0.89
C LEU A 232 11.32 -2.40 1.71
N VAL A 233 11.92 -1.79 2.73
CA VAL A 233 13.04 -2.29 3.53
C VAL A 233 12.93 -3.80 3.79
N HIS A 234 11.80 -4.25 4.33
CA HIS A 234 11.54 -5.66 4.60
C HIS A 234 11.30 -6.48 3.33
N GLY A 235 10.48 -6.00 2.40
CA GLY A 235 10.20 -6.65 1.12
C GLY A 235 11.46 -6.86 0.26
N TYR A 236 12.32 -5.86 0.18
CA TYR A 236 13.60 -5.86 -0.54
C TYR A 236 14.60 -6.86 0.04
N ARG A 237 14.57 -7.10 1.35
CA ARG A 237 15.39 -8.15 1.98
C ARG A 237 14.97 -9.55 1.51
N LEU A 238 13.69 -9.73 1.20
CA LEU A 238 13.12 -11.01 0.77
C LEU A 238 12.89 -11.10 -0.74
N LEU A 239 13.50 -10.19 -1.51
CA LEU A 239 13.24 -10.05 -2.95
C LEU A 239 13.44 -11.36 -3.71
N ALA A 240 14.53 -12.09 -3.45
CA ALA A 240 14.83 -13.34 -4.15
C ALA A 240 13.72 -14.41 -4.01
N MET A 241 12.95 -14.38 -2.92
CA MET A 241 11.85 -15.31 -2.68
C MET A 241 10.57 -14.87 -3.40
N TRP A 242 10.27 -13.58 -3.42
CA TRP A 242 8.95 -13.06 -3.82
C TRP A 242 8.91 -12.41 -5.20
N ASP A 243 10.04 -11.94 -5.73
CA ASP A 243 10.09 -11.31 -7.05
C ASP A 243 9.69 -12.23 -8.23
N PRO A 244 9.93 -13.57 -8.15
CA PRO A 244 9.37 -14.51 -9.13
C PRO A 244 7.84 -14.48 -9.26
N TYR A 245 7.13 -13.87 -8.31
CA TYR A 245 5.68 -13.67 -8.35
C TYR A 245 5.28 -12.21 -8.58
N ASN A 246 6.02 -11.26 -8.00
CA ASN A 246 5.80 -9.82 -8.19
C ASN A 246 5.99 -9.39 -9.65
N GLU A 247 7.07 -9.82 -10.31
CA GLU A 247 7.35 -9.39 -11.68
C GLU A 247 6.31 -9.90 -12.70
N PRO A 248 5.96 -11.21 -12.72
CA PRO A 248 4.90 -11.69 -13.62
C PRO A 248 3.54 -11.01 -13.36
N LEU A 249 3.25 -10.70 -12.09
CA LEU A 249 2.03 -9.98 -11.74
C LEU A 249 2.03 -8.56 -12.31
N LEU A 250 3.13 -7.79 -12.19
CA LEU A 250 3.24 -6.49 -12.86
C LEU A 250 3.11 -6.63 -14.39
N ARG A 251 3.74 -7.64 -14.99
CA ARG A 251 3.70 -7.87 -16.45
C ARG A 251 2.30 -8.17 -16.96
N SER A 252 1.40 -8.64 -16.10
CA SER A 252 -0.01 -8.87 -16.43
C SER A 252 -0.85 -7.58 -16.47
N VAL A 253 -0.29 -6.43 -16.09
CA VAL A 253 -0.96 -5.13 -16.18
C VAL A 253 -0.45 -4.39 -17.42
N CYS A 254 -1.32 -4.10 -18.39
CA CYS A 254 -0.99 -3.24 -19.54
C CYS A 254 -1.93 -2.04 -19.71
N VAL A 255 -2.77 -1.75 -18.71
CA VAL A 255 -3.57 -0.52 -18.64
C VAL A 255 -3.29 0.17 -17.31
N PHE A 256 -2.98 1.47 -17.35
CA PHE A 256 -2.50 2.23 -16.20
C PHE A 256 -3.25 3.55 -16.07
N ARG A 257 -3.32 4.12 -14.87
CA ARG A 257 -3.73 5.52 -14.74
C ARG A 257 -2.68 6.44 -15.32
N GLU A 258 -3.10 7.43 -16.11
CA GLU A 258 -2.17 8.33 -16.79
C GLU A 258 -1.33 9.13 -15.78
N GLY A 259 -1.97 9.61 -14.71
CA GLY A 259 -1.30 10.38 -13.66
C GLY A 259 -0.15 9.60 -13.00
N THR A 260 -0.37 8.32 -12.72
CA THR A 260 0.64 7.41 -12.15
C THR A 260 1.77 7.15 -13.13
N ALA A 261 1.44 6.80 -14.38
CA ALA A 261 2.42 6.54 -15.43
C ALA A 261 3.33 7.75 -15.69
N ARG A 262 2.77 8.97 -15.69
CA ARG A 262 3.52 10.21 -15.84
C ARG A 262 4.53 10.42 -14.69
N ARG A 263 4.13 10.14 -13.46
CA ARG A 263 5.01 10.25 -12.28
C ARG A 263 6.13 9.22 -12.34
N VAL A 264 5.83 7.98 -12.73
CA VAL A 264 6.86 6.94 -12.97
C VAL A 264 7.85 7.39 -14.04
N ALA A 265 7.37 7.91 -15.17
CA ALA A 265 8.23 8.43 -16.24
C ALA A 265 9.12 9.59 -15.76
N GLU A 266 8.59 10.47 -14.91
CA GLU A 266 9.37 11.55 -14.31
C GLU A 266 10.48 11.03 -13.39
N LEU A 267 10.16 10.07 -12.50
CA LEU A 267 11.13 9.45 -11.60
C LEU A 267 12.23 8.69 -12.37
N HIS A 268 11.86 8.00 -13.45
CA HIS A 268 12.79 7.34 -14.35
C HIS A 268 13.74 8.34 -15.01
N ARG A 269 13.18 9.37 -15.68
CA ARG A 269 13.95 10.39 -16.41
C ARG A 269 14.93 11.13 -15.50
N ARG A 270 14.52 11.46 -14.28
CA ARG A 270 15.35 12.19 -13.31
C ARG A 270 16.25 11.29 -12.47
N ARG A 271 16.09 9.96 -12.56
CA ARG A 271 16.71 8.96 -11.66
C ARG A 271 16.58 9.33 -10.18
N SER A 272 15.39 9.79 -9.79
CA SER A 272 15.18 10.50 -8.52
C SER A 272 14.30 9.74 -7.52
N ALA A 273 13.98 8.47 -7.74
CA ALA A 273 13.00 7.73 -6.93
C ALA A 273 13.28 7.81 -5.42
N ALA A 274 14.51 7.48 -5.00
CA ALA A 274 14.90 7.54 -3.60
C ALA A 274 15.01 8.98 -3.07
N ALA A 275 15.46 9.94 -3.89
CA ALA A 275 15.60 11.34 -3.49
C ALA A 275 14.23 12.00 -3.24
N GLU A 276 13.27 11.75 -4.12
CA GLU A 276 11.89 12.22 -4.02
C GLU A 276 11.19 11.63 -2.78
N LEU A 277 11.34 10.31 -2.57
CA LEU A 277 10.82 9.63 -1.39
C LEU A 277 11.44 10.19 -0.10
N ARG A 278 12.77 10.33 -0.06
CA ARG A 278 13.50 10.88 1.10
C ARG A 278 13.04 12.30 1.42
N ARG A 279 12.91 13.15 0.41
CA ARG A 279 12.46 14.54 0.59
C ARG A 279 11.07 14.57 1.20
N ARG A 280 10.13 13.77 0.67
CA ARG A 280 8.76 13.71 1.20
C ARG A 280 8.71 13.18 2.63
N TYR A 281 9.43 12.09 2.91
CA TYR A 281 9.47 11.45 4.24
C TYR A 281 10.01 12.42 5.29
N ARG A 282 11.18 13.03 5.04
CA ARG A 282 11.79 14.00 5.96
C ARG A 282 10.92 15.22 6.21
N ALA A 283 10.23 15.70 5.19
CA ALA A 283 9.38 16.88 5.29
C ALA A 283 8.08 16.62 6.06
N ARG A 284 7.61 15.36 6.15
CA ARG A 284 6.27 15.04 6.66
C ARG A 284 6.24 14.16 7.90
N GLU A 285 7.32 13.48 8.23
CA GLU A 285 7.40 12.56 9.37
C GLU A 285 8.47 13.01 10.38
N PRO A 286 8.09 13.62 11.51
CA PRO A 286 9.02 14.11 12.53
C PRO A 286 9.99 13.05 13.08
N LEU A 287 9.59 11.79 13.17
CA LEU A 287 10.43 10.71 13.68
C LEU A 287 11.26 10.01 12.60
N TRP A 288 11.36 10.58 11.38
CA TRP A 288 12.06 9.93 10.26
C TRP A 288 13.48 9.47 10.61
N ALA A 289 14.19 10.26 11.44
CA ALA A 289 15.57 9.99 11.80
C ALA A 289 15.74 8.80 12.74
N ARG A 290 14.68 8.43 13.51
CA ARG A 290 14.71 7.30 14.45
C ARG A 290 14.69 5.96 13.73
N LEU A 291 13.93 5.85 12.65
CA LEU A 291 13.89 4.65 11.80
C LEU A 291 14.95 4.68 10.69
N GLY A 292 15.48 5.85 10.36
CA GLY A 292 16.41 6.02 9.25
C GLY A 292 15.72 5.93 7.90
N PHE A 293 16.48 5.69 6.84
CA PHE A 293 15.99 5.60 5.47
C PHE A 293 16.51 4.33 4.77
N LEU A 294 16.12 4.13 3.50
CA LEU A 294 16.71 3.10 2.64
C LEU A 294 18.24 3.20 2.62
N SER A 295 18.91 2.05 2.68
CA SER A 295 20.34 1.94 2.37
C SER A 295 20.61 2.30 0.90
N GLU A 296 21.88 2.53 0.54
CA GLU A 296 22.25 2.84 -0.85
C GLU A 296 21.79 1.73 -1.81
N ARG A 297 22.05 0.47 -1.47
CA ARG A 297 21.60 -0.69 -2.23
C ARG A 297 20.08 -0.74 -2.39
N GLN A 298 19.32 -0.42 -1.34
CA GLN A 298 17.85 -0.38 -1.40
C GLN A 298 17.34 0.81 -2.22
N ALA A 299 18.03 1.96 -2.18
CA ALA A 299 17.71 3.13 -2.98
C ALA A 299 17.95 2.86 -4.48
N GLU A 300 19.07 2.22 -4.82
CA GLU A 300 19.37 1.76 -6.18
C GLU A 300 18.34 0.73 -6.67
N LEU A 301 17.94 -0.20 -5.81
CA LEU A 301 16.90 -1.18 -6.13
C LEU A 301 15.55 -0.50 -6.41
N LEU A 302 15.12 0.46 -5.59
CA LEU A 302 13.90 1.24 -5.85
C LEU A 302 13.97 1.93 -7.22
N GLN A 303 15.12 2.53 -7.56
CA GLN A 303 15.31 3.14 -8.88
C GLN A 303 15.27 2.11 -10.01
N ALA A 304 15.90 0.95 -9.85
CA ALA A 304 15.88 -0.12 -10.85
C ALA A 304 14.46 -0.64 -11.09
N ARG A 305 13.64 -0.75 -10.03
CA ARG A 305 12.22 -1.13 -10.13
C ARG A 305 11.39 -0.05 -10.82
N VAL A 306 11.62 1.23 -10.55
CA VAL A 306 11.02 2.35 -11.32
C VAL A 306 11.41 2.27 -12.79
N ASP A 307 12.69 2.03 -13.09
CA ASP A 307 13.17 1.88 -14.47
C ASP A 307 12.50 0.69 -15.17
N PHE A 308 12.26 -0.41 -14.46
CA PHE A 308 11.52 -1.55 -14.98
C PHE A 308 10.06 -1.20 -15.28
N VAL A 309 9.33 -0.59 -14.33
CA VAL A 309 7.93 -0.19 -14.53
C VAL A 309 7.82 0.75 -15.73
N HIS A 310 8.71 1.74 -15.86
CA HIS A 310 8.72 2.65 -17.00
C HIS A 310 8.90 1.90 -18.33
N ARG A 311 9.87 0.98 -18.41
CA ARG A 311 10.07 0.15 -19.62
C ARG A 311 8.86 -0.72 -19.92
N HIS A 312 8.22 -1.27 -18.90
CA HIS A 312 7.01 -2.09 -19.05
C HIS A 312 5.83 -1.26 -19.60
N ILE A 313 5.59 -0.06 -19.05
CA ILE A 313 4.58 0.88 -19.58
C ILE A 313 4.90 1.22 -21.05
N ALA A 314 6.15 1.53 -21.38
CA ALA A 314 6.55 1.82 -22.76
C ALA A 314 6.33 0.62 -23.70
N HIS A 315 6.57 -0.60 -23.21
CA HIS A 315 6.32 -1.83 -23.95
C HIS A 315 4.83 -2.04 -24.23
N CYS A 316 3.95 -1.93 -23.22
CA CYS A 316 2.51 -2.05 -23.41
C CYS A 316 1.96 -1.01 -24.41
N ARG A 317 2.56 0.19 -24.48
CA ARG A 317 2.15 1.25 -25.41
C ARG A 317 2.48 0.94 -26.87
N ALA A 318 3.48 0.09 -27.10
CA ALA A 318 3.94 -0.28 -28.43
C ALA A 318 3.23 -1.51 -29.00
N GLN A 319 2.35 -2.15 -28.21
CA GLN A 319 1.47 -3.23 -28.65
C GLN A 319 0.16 -2.65 -29.20
#